data_AF-A0A6P0TH87-F1
#
_entry.id   AF-A0A6P0TH87-F1
#
_cell.length_a   1.000
_cell.length_b   1.000
_cell.length_c   1.000
_cell.angle_alpha   90.00
_cell.angle_beta   90.00
_cell.angle_gamma   90.00
#
_symmetry.space_group_name_H-M   'P 1'
#
loop_
_entity.id
_entity.type
_entity.pdbx_description
1 polymer ?
#
loop_
_entity_poly.entity_id
_entity_poly.type
_entity_poly.pdbx_seq_one_letter_code
_entity_poly.pdbx_strand_id
1 'polypeptide(L)'
;ISDTLGSRKWTMVVLTGGMGIGYMLMSQVNGNWWIPAAVILTMACSFFVQASEGSTFAIVPLIKRRVTGQIAGNVGAYGNVGAVAYLNTLAILTASSEVVNGGTANYAAVYTTFFQVLGIAGLIVAFLCVFFLDEPKGSFAEFHEGEEMDLDGIAPPAAASALELERN
;
A
#
# COMPACT_ATOMS: atom_id res chain seq x y z
N ILE A 1 11.63 17.15 5.71
CA ILE A 1 10.94 16.18 6.59
C ILE A 1 11.27 14.73 6.22
N SER A 2 11.30 14.39 4.92
CA SER A 2 11.80 13.08 4.43
C SER A 2 13.28 12.81 4.75
N ASP A 3 14.12 13.85 4.84
CA ASP A 3 15.54 13.69 5.18
C ASP A 3 15.82 13.65 6.71
N THR A 4 14.82 13.95 7.54
CA THR A 4 14.99 14.03 9.01
C THR A 4 14.32 12.85 9.73
N LEU A 5 13.45 12.10 9.06
CA LEU A 5 12.76 10.91 9.60
C LEU A 5 13.41 9.56 9.22
N GLY A 6 14.65 9.60 8.75
CA GLY A 6 15.61 8.50 8.91
C GLY A 6 15.42 7.23 8.07
N SER A 7 14.22 6.87 7.58
CA SER A 7 14.10 5.81 6.58
C SER A 7 12.73 5.78 5.90
N ARG A 8 12.68 5.39 4.61
CA ARG A 8 11.42 5.22 3.86
C ARG A 8 10.51 4.16 4.49
N LYS A 9 11.07 3.20 5.24
CA LYS A 9 10.29 2.25 6.07
C LYS A 9 9.51 3.00 7.14
N TRP A 10 10.16 3.89 7.89
CA TRP A 10 9.50 4.66 8.94
C TRP A 10 8.42 5.57 8.38
N THR A 11 8.66 6.18 7.20
CA THR A 11 7.61 6.95 6.50
C THR A 11 6.40 6.09 6.16
N MET A 12 6.58 4.89 5.58
CA MET A 12 5.47 3.98 5.26
C MET A 12 4.70 3.57 6.53
N VAL A 13 5.41 3.16 7.57
CA VAL A 13 4.82 2.76 8.86
C VAL A 13 4.00 3.89 9.48
N VAL A 14 4.54 5.11 9.52
CA VAL A 14 3.87 6.26 10.13
C VAL A 14 2.63 6.65 9.32
N LEU A 15 2.69 6.59 7.98
CA LEU A 15 1.55 6.90 7.12
C LEU A 15 0.45 5.85 7.23
N THR A 16 0.81 4.55 7.20
CA THR A 16 -0.16 3.45 7.36
C THR A 16 -0.75 3.41 8.77
N GLY A 17 0.06 3.65 9.80
CA GLY A 17 -0.40 3.76 11.17
C GLY A 17 -1.31 4.98 11.39
N GLY A 18 -0.94 6.14 10.85
CA GLY A 18 -1.75 7.36 10.88
C GLY A 18 -3.09 7.20 10.15
N MET A 19 -3.10 6.50 9.02
CA MET A 19 -4.33 6.10 8.33
C MET A 19 -5.21 5.19 9.20
N GLY A 20 -4.63 4.16 9.84
CA GLY A 20 -5.36 3.25 10.72
C GLY A 20 -6.02 3.98 11.90
N ILE A 21 -5.29 4.91 12.53
CA ILE A 21 -5.82 5.80 13.57
C ILE A 21 -6.91 6.73 13.01
N GLY A 22 -6.71 7.29 11.81
CA GLY A 22 -7.69 8.13 11.13
C GLY A 22 -9.03 7.41 10.92
N TYR A 23 -8.99 6.14 10.51
CA TYR A 23 -10.19 5.32 10.38
C TYR A 23 -10.83 4.96 11.72
N MET A 24 -10.04 4.75 12.78
CA MET A 24 -10.58 4.61 14.14
C MET A 24 -11.33 5.86 14.60
N LEU A 25 -10.77 7.05 14.36
CA LEU A 25 -11.42 8.32 14.69
C LEU A 25 -12.70 8.52 13.87
N MET A 26 -12.67 8.16 12.58
CA MET A 26 -13.86 8.16 11.72
C MET A 26 -14.99 7.28 12.24
N SER A 27 -14.66 6.13 12.83
CA SER A 27 -15.69 5.25 13.39
C SER A 27 -16.50 5.87 14.53
N GLN A 28 -15.96 6.90 15.19
CA GLN A 28 -16.62 7.60 16.30
C GLN A 28 -17.53 8.76 15.84
N VAL A 29 -17.51 9.08 14.55
CA VAL A 29 -18.35 10.14 13.98
C VAL A 29 -19.82 9.70 14.03
N ASN A 30 -20.66 10.52 14.64
CA ASN A 30 -22.08 10.26 14.81
C ASN A 30 -22.90 11.52 14.52
N GLY A 31 -24.24 11.41 14.56
CA GLY A 31 -25.15 12.51 14.22
C GLY A 31 -25.05 13.77 15.10
N ASN A 32 -24.35 13.71 16.23
CA ASN A 32 -24.13 14.87 17.12
C ASN A 32 -22.80 15.60 16.84
N TRP A 33 -22.00 15.13 15.88
CA TRP A 33 -20.73 15.77 15.53
C TRP A 33 -20.94 17.11 14.82
N TRP A 34 -20.04 18.04 15.10
CA TRP A 34 -20.00 19.31 14.38
C TRP A 34 -19.54 19.07 12.93
N ILE A 35 -20.39 19.41 11.97
CA ILE A 35 -20.16 19.13 10.55
C ILE A 35 -18.77 19.59 10.05
N PRO A 36 -18.28 20.81 10.36
CA PRO A 36 -16.95 21.24 9.94
C PRO A 36 -15.82 20.35 10.50
N ALA A 37 -15.95 19.86 11.74
CA ALA A 37 -14.97 18.98 12.35
C ALA A 37 -14.94 17.61 11.64
N ALA A 38 -16.09 17.07 11.26
CA ALA A 38 -16.17 15.83 10.48
C ALA A 38 -15.51 16.00 9.09
N VAL A 39 -15.72 17.14 8.43
CA VAL A 39 -15.07 17.45 7.14
C VAL A 39 -13.55 17.52 7.28
N ILE A 40 -13.04 18.25 8.28
CA ILE A 40 -11.59 18.36 8.50
C ILE A 40 -10.97 16.99 8.78
N LEU A 41 -11.63 16.17 9.61
CA LEU A 41 -11.19 14.80 9.88
C LEU A 41 -11.16 13.96 8.59
N THR A 42 -12.16 14.11 7.73
CA THR A 42 -12.23 13.41 6.43
C THR A 42 -11.11 13.80 5.51
N MET A 43 -10.81 15.10 5.41
CA MET A 43 -9.72 15.61 4.60
C MET A 43 -8.36 15.13 5.13
N ALA A 44 -8.15 15.17 6.44
CA ALA A 44 -6.94 14.66 7.07
C ALA A 44 -6.76 13.16 6.79
N CYS A 45 -7.82 12.36 6.97
CA CYS A 45 -7.81 10.92 6.68
C CYS A 45 -7.47 10.66 5.20
N SER A 46 -8.06 11.41 4.27
CA SER A 46 -7.79 11.25 2.83
C SER A 46 -6.33 11.50 2.48
N PHE A 47 -5.69 12.49 3.12
CA PHE A 47 -4.26 12.74 2.92
C PHE A 47 -3.40 11.55 3.35
N PHE A 48 -3.68 10.96 4.52
CA PHE A 48 -2.95 9.78 5.00
C PHE A 48 -3.13 8.57 4.09
N VAL A 49 -4.34 8.33 3.59
CA VAL A 49 -4.61 7.23 2.64
C VAL A 49 -3.81 7.41 1.36
N GLN A 50 -3.91 8.58 0.72
CA GLN A 50 -3.19 8.84 -0.53
C GLN A 50 -1.67 8.77 -0.35
N ALA A 51 -1.16 9.30 0.77
CA ALA A 51 0.25 9.23 1.10
C ALA A 51 0.72 7.79 1.37
N SER A 52 -0.11 6.95 2.02
CA SER A 52 0.19 5.53 2.27
C SER A 52 0.28 4.72 0.98
N GLU A 53 -0.66 4.90 0.06
CA GLU A 53 -0.63 4.23 -1.26
C GLU A 53 0.58 4.70 -2.08
N GLY A 54 0.83 6.01 -2.11
CA GLY A 54 2.00 6.58 -2.79
C GLY A 54 3.33 6.06 -2.23
N SER A 55 3.43 5.91 -0.89
CA SER A 55 4.61 5.36 -0.22
C SER A 55 4.84 3.88 -0.58
N THR A 56 3.77 3.09 -0.74
CA THR A 56 3.86 1.67 -1.11
C THR A 56 4.42 1.50 -2.53
N PHE A 57 3.99 2.32 -3.49
CA PHE A 57 4.56 2.28 -4.83
C PHE A 57 6.00 2.81 -4.90
N ALA A 58 6.36 3.78 -4.03
CA ALA A 58 7.71 4.34 -3.98
C ALA A 58 8.79 3.37 -3.48
N ILE A 59 8.41 2.31 -2.73
CA ILE A 59 9.37 1.31 -2.24
C ILE A 59 9.73 0.25 -3.28
N VAL A 60 8.85 -0.01 -4.25
CA VAL A 60 9.01 -1.06 -5.26
C VAL A 60 10.34 -1.00 -6.04
N PRO A 61 10.78 0.16 -6.60
CA PRO A 61 12.02 0.21 -7.38
C PRO A 61 13.30 0.03 -6.55
N LEU A 62 13.21 0.09 -5.22
CA LEU A 62 14.34 -0.08 -4.32
C LEU A 62 14.71 -1.55 -4.07
N ILE A 63 13.82 -2.49 -4.41
CA ILE A 63 14.00 -3.92 -4.15
C ILE A 63 14.94 -4.54 -5.20
N LYS A 64 14.57 -4.50 -6.48
CA LYS A 64 15.37 -5.00 -7.61
C LYS A 64 14.98 -4.27 -8.91
N ARG A 65 15.90 -3.52 -9.50
CA ARG A 65 15.62 -2.69 -10.70
C ARG A 65 15.23 -3.51 -11.94
N ARG A 66 15.83 -4.68 -12.16
CA ARG A 66 15.53 -5.54 -13.33
C ARG A 66 14.10 -6.07 -13.35
N VAL A 67 13.53 -6.34 -12.17
CA VAL A 67 12.19 -6.95 -12.01
C VAL A 67 11.16 -5.99 -11.41
N THR A 68 11.48 -4.70 -11.32
CA THR A 68 10.62 -3.68 -10.71
C THR A 68 9.22 -3.62 -11.35
N GLY A 69 9.11 -3.85 -12.67
CA GLY A 69 7.82 -3.84 -13.37
C GLY A 69 6.91 -5.00 -12.97
N GLN A 70 7.46 -6.21 -12.77
CA GLN A 70 6.69 -7.37 -12.32
C GLN A 70 6.26 -7.22 -10.86
N ILE A 71 7.14 -6.71 -10.01
CA ILE A 71 6.83 -6.43 -8.59
C ILE A 71 5.75 -5.34 -8.51
N ALA A 72 5.89 -4.24 -9.25
CA ALA A 72 4.90 -3.16 -9.28
C ALA A 72 3.54 -3.65 -9.80
N GLY A 73 3.55 -4.50 -10.84
CA GLY A 73 2.34 -5.13 -11.37
C GLY A 73 1.62 -5.99 -10.34
N ASN A 74 2.35 -6.83 -9.59
CA ASN A 74 1.77 -7.63 -8.51
C ASN A 74 1.20 -6.75 -7.39
N VAL A 75 1.95 -5.74 -6.92
CA VAL A 75 1.47 -4.80 -5.88
C VAL A 75 0.17 -4.11 -6.30
N GLY A 76 0.09 -3.63 -7.55
CA GLY A 76 -1.12 -3.03 -8.09
C GLY A 76 -2.30 -4.01 -8.17
N ALA A 77 -2.05 -5.26 -8.59
CA ALA A 77 -3.08 -6.29 -8.65
C ALA A 77 -3.65 -6.61 -7.25
N TYR A 78 -2.79 -6.74 -6.23
CA TYR A 78 -3.23 -6.96 -4.86
C TYR A 78 -3.99 -5.76 -4.29
N GLY A 79 -3.63 -4.53 -4.65
CA GLY A 79 -4.40 -3.33 -4.30
C GLY A 79 -5.84 -3.38 -4.81
N ASN A 80 -6.03 -3.77 -6.08
CA ASN A 80 -7.37 -3.96 -6.65
C ASN A 80 -8.16 -5.07 -5.96
N VAL A 81 -7.52 -6.21 -5.67
CA VAL A 81 -8.16 -7.30 -4.91
C VAL A 81 -8.59 -6.83 -3.52
N GLY A 82 -7.75 -6.03 -2.85
CA GLY A 82 -8.08 -5.41 -1.56
C GLY A 82 -9.31 -4.48 -1.66
N ALA A 83 -9.39 -3.64 -2.70
CA ALA A 83 -10.54 -2.77 -2.92
C ALA A 83 -11.85 -3.56 -3.07
N VAL A 84 -11.82 -4.65 -3.86
CA VAL A 84 -12.99 -5.55 -4.00
C VAL A 84 -13.32 -6.25 -2.68
N ALA A 85 -12.31 -6.69 -1.92
CA ALA A 85 -12.52 -7.33 -0.63
C ALA A 85 -13.19 -6.39 0.39
N TYR A 86 -12.79 -5.12 0.46
CA TYR A 86 -13.43 -4.14 1.33
C TYR A 86 -14.82 -3.74 0.85
N LEU A 87 -15.03 -3.61 -0.46
CA LEU A 87 -16.36 -3.39 -1.02
C LEU A 87 -17.31 -4.55 -0.66
N ASN A 88 -16.82 -5.79 -0.78
CA ASN A 88 -17.58 -6.98 -0.40
C ASN A 88 -17.85 -7.02 1.11
N THR A 89 -16.88 -6.62 1.94
CA THR A 89 -17.07 -6.51 3.39
C THR A 89 -18.19 -5.53 3.73
N LEU A 90 -18.22 -4.35 3.08
CA LEU A 90 -19.31 -3.39 3.25
C LEU A 90 -20.66 -3.97 2.78
N ALA A 91 -20.69 -4.69 1.67
CA ALA A 91 -21.90 -5.33 1.15
C ALA A 91 -22.45 -6.38 2.15
N ILE A 92 -21.59 -7.24 2.69
CA ILE A 92 -21.98 -8.26 3.68
C ILE A 92 -22.46 -7.61 4.98
N LEU A 93 -21.80 -6.56 5.46
CA LEU A 93 -22.23 -5.81 6.65
C LEU A 93 -23.61 -5.16 6.43
N THR A 94 -23.84 -4.61 5.25
CA THR A 94 -25.13 -4.00 4.89
C THR A 94 -26.23 -5.06 4.87
N ALA A 95 -26.02 -6.16 4.15
CA ALA A 95 -26.98 -7.26 4.08
C ALA A 95 -27.27 -7.87 5.46
N SER A 96 -26.23 -8.04 6.30
CA SER A 96 -26.39 -8.55 7.68
C SER A 96 -27.22 -7.59 8.53
N SER A 97 -27.01 -6.27 8.36
CA SER A 97 -27.79 -5.24 9.05
C SER A 97 -29.25 -5.24 8.61
N GLU A 98 -29.54 -5.44 7.31
CA GLU A 98 -30.92 -5.55 6.80
C GLU A 98 -31.67 -6.73 7.41
N VAL A 99 -31.03 -7.91 7.50
CA VAL A 99 -31.65 -9.11 8.07
C VAL A 99 -32.01 -8.92 9.55
N VAL A 100 -31.12 -8.30 10.33
CA VAL A 100 -31.32 -8.08 11.78
C VAL A 100 -32.39 -7.00 12.06
N ASN A 101 -32.51 -5.99 11.19
CA ASN A 101 -33.39 -4.85 11.39
C ASN A 101 -34.74 -4.96 10.64
N GLY A 102 -35.14 -6.16 10.20
CA GLY A 102 -36.44 -6.38 9.56
C GLY A 102 -36.56 -5.82 8.14
N GLY A 103 -35.46 -5.74 7.40
CA GLY A 103 -35.42 -5.34 5.99
C GLY A 103 -34.93 -3.91 5.72
N THR A 104 -34.57 -3.13 6.76
CA THR A 104 -33.99 -1.78 6.61
C THR A 104 -32.61 -1.71 7.27
N ALA A 105 -31.55 -1.45 6.49
CA ALA A 105 -30.20 -1.37 7.02
C ALA A 105 -30.03 -0.17 7.97
N ASN A 106 -29.43 -0.39 9.14
CA ASN A 106 -28.90 0.70 9.95
C ASN A 106 -27.51 1.12 9.43
N TYR A 107 -27.50 2.09 8.51
CA TYR A 107 -26.26 2.58 7.91
C TYR A 107 -25.30 3.22 8.89
N ALA A 108 -25.79 3.82 9.99
CA ALA A 108 -24.91 4.40 11.01
C ALA A 108 -24.03 3.31 11.66
N ALA A 109 -24.63 2.19 12.06
CA ALA A 109 -23.89 1.07 12.64
C ALA A 109 -22.98 0.35 11.62
N VAL A 110 -23.44 0.26 10.36
CA VAL A 110 -22.65 -0.35 9.27
C VAL A 110 -21.38 0.46 9.01
N TYR A 111 -21.49 1.78 8.84
CA TYR A 111 -20.31 2.62 8.58
C TYR A 111 -19.35 2.66 9.77
N THR A 112 -19.85 2.75 11.01
CA THR A 112 -18.99 2.64 12.20
C THR A 112 -18.21 1.32 12.20
N THR A 113 -18.89 0.19 11.97
CA THR A 113 -18.23 -1.12 11.93
C THR A 113 -17.25 -1.23 10.77
N PHE A 114 -17.60 -0.70 9.60
CA PHE A 114 -16.75 -0.72 8.42
C PHE A 114 -15.45 0.08 8.62
N PHE A 115 -15.55 1.31 9.15
CA PHE A 115 -14.38 2.11 9.51
C PHE A 115 -13.56 1.44 10.63
N GLN A 116 -14.20 0.69 11.54
CA GLN A 116 -13.48 -0.08 12.54
C GLN A 116 -12.63 -1.20 11.91
N VAL A 117 -13.21 -1.95 10.98
CA VAL A 117 -12.49 -2.99 10.25
C VAL A 117 -11.31 -2.39 9.48
N LEU A 118 -11.51 -1.28 8.77
CA LEU A 118 -10.44 -0.58 8.05
C LEU A 118 -9.32 -0.10 8.99
N GLY A 119 -9.67 0.50 10.13
CA GLY A 119 -8.69 1.03 11.07
C GLY A 119 -7.90 -0.07 11.77
N ILE A 120 -8.55 -1.14 12.23
CA ILE A 120 -7.87 -2.28 12.89
C ILE A 120 -6.99 -3.01 11.88
N ALA A 121 -7.48 -3.28 10.68
CA ALA A 121 -6.68 -3.90 9.62
C ALA A 121 -5.45 -3.03 9.28
N GLY A 122 -5.64 -1.72 9.14
CA GLY A 122 -4.54 -0.77 8.90
C GLY A 122 -3.51 -0.75 10.02
N LEU A 123 -3.94 -0.80 11.28
CA LEU A 123 -3.05 -0.86 12.45
C LEU A 123 -2.29 -2.20 12.54
N ILE A 124 -2.94 -3.31 12.23
CA ILE A 124 -2.29 -4.63 12.16
C ILE A 124 -1.21 -4.60 11.07
N VAL A 125 -1.51 -4.07 9.89
CA VAL A 125 -0.52 -3.93 8.81
C VAL A 125 0.62 -3.01 9.24
N ALA A 126 0.34 -1.86 9.85
CA ALA A 126 1.37 -0.96 10.35
C ALA A 126 2.27 -1.65 11.38
N PHE A 127 1.69 -2.43 12.29
CA PHE A 127 2.43 -3.23 13.26
C PHE A 127 3.30 -4.29 12.58
N LEU A 128 2.76 -5.03 11.61
CA LEU A 128 3.53 -5.99 10.83
C LEU A 128 4.69 -5.30 10.08
N CYS A 129 4.46 -4.13 9.49
CA CYS A 129 5.50 -3.34 8.84
C CYS A 129 6.60 -2.89 9.82
N VAL A 130 6.28 -2.61 11.08
CA VAL A 130 7.31 -2.29 12.09
C VAL A 130 8.27 -3.47 12.30
N PHE A 131 7.70 -4.66 12.50
CA PHE A 131 8.46 -5.85 12.90
C PHE A 131 9.09 -6.61 11.73
N PHE A 132 8.42 -6.68 10.58
CA PHE A 132 8.83 -7.52 9.44
C PHE A 132 9.43 -6.74 8.27
N LEU A 133 9.18 -5.44 8.14
CA LEU A 133 9.74 -4.68 7.03
C LEU A 133 11.20 -4.39 7.34
N ASP A 134 12.15 -5.12 6.78
CA ASP A 134 13.55 -4.71 6.88
C ASP A 134 13.81 -3.55 5.91
N GLU A 135 14.57 -2.56 6.37
CA GLU A 135 14.98 -1.47 5.49
C GLU A 135 15.85 -2.05 4.37
N PRO A 136 15.49 -1.85 3.08
CA PRO A 136 16.35 -2.30 1.99
C PRO A 136 17.72 -1.64 2.16
N LYS A 137 18.75 -2.48 2.41
CA LYS A 137 20.13 -2.04 2.63
C LYS A 137 20.58 -1.20 1.44
N GLY A 138 20.91 0.07 1.68
CA GLY A 138 21.27 1.02 0.63
C GLY A 138 20.28 2.17 0.40
N SER A 139 19.31 2.41 1.30
CA SER A 139 18.32 3.51 1.18
C SER A 139 18.92 4.93 1.03
N PHE A 140 20.24 5.11 1.27
CA PHE A 140 20.99 6.37 1.09
C PHE A 140 22.30 6.21 0.30
N ALA A 141 22.52 5.08 -0.38
CA ALA A 141 23.73 4.95 -1.20
C ALA A 141 23.54 5.74 -2.51
N GLU A 142 24.02 6.99 -2.51
CA GLU A 142 24.22 7.80 -3.72
C GLU A 142 25.15 7.12 -4.72
N PHE A 143 25.97 6.16 -4.30
CA PHE A 143 26.74 5.30 -5.19
C PHE A 143 26.83 3.89 -4.61
N HIS A 144 26.51 2.88 -5.42
CA HIS A 144 27.27 1.63 -5.48
C HIS A 144 27.25 1.16 -6.93
N GLU A 145 28.27 1.61 -7.66
CA GLU A 145 28.92 0.83 -8.71
C GLU A 145 29.11 -0.61 -8.20
N GLY A 146 28.80 -1.62 -9.04
CA GLY A 146 29.30 -2.98 -8.80
C GLY A 146 28.30 -4.08 -8.42
N GLU A 147 27.05 -4.07 -8.92
CA GLU A 147 26.63 -5.35 -9.51
C GLU A 147 27.42 -5.46 -10.79
N GLU A 148 28.59 -6.12 -10.71
CA GLU A 148 29.19 -6.74 -11.87
C GLU A 148 28.07 -7.43 -12.64
N MET A 149 28.04 -7.15 -13.94
CA MET A 149 27.27 -7.92 -14.88
C MET A 149 27.70 -9.38 -14.69
N ASP A 150 26.96 -10.13 -13.87
CA ASP A 150 27.05 -11.57 -13.89
C ASP A 150 26.45 -12.02 -15.22
N LEU A 151 27.35 -12.09 -16.20
CA LEU A 151 27.14 -12.59 -17.53
C LEU A 151 27.11 -14.13 -17.56
N ASP A 152 27.04 -14.85 -16.44
CA ASP A 152 26.96 -16.32 -16.42
C ASP A 152 25.57 -16.89 -16.80
N GLY A 153 24.81 -16.18 -17.62
CA GLY A 153 23.53 -16.68 -18.15
C GLY A 153 23.18 -16.28 -19.58
N ILE A 154 24.00 -15.45 -20.24
CA ILE A 154 23.79 -15.12 -21.65
C ILE A 154 24.81 -15.89 -22.47
N ALA A 155 24.45 -17.13 -22.84
CA ALA A 155 25.05 -17.74 -24.02
C ALA A 155 24.98 -16.70 -25.15
N PRO A 156 26.11 -16.39 -25.83
CA PRO A 156 26.13 -15.34 -26.83
C PRO A 156 25.05 -15.61 -27.89
N PRO A 157 24.35 -14.56 -28.36
CA PRO A 157 23.35 -14.73 -29.41
C PRO A 157 24.01 -15.40 -30.61
N ALA A 158 23.34 -16.41 -31.15
CA ALA A 158 23.67 -17.16 -32.35
C ALA A 158 23.64 -16.29 -33.64
N ALA A 159 24.24 -15.10 -33.59
CA ALA A 159 24.28 -14.10 -34.66
C ALA A 159 25.70 -13.59 -34.98
N ALA A 160 26.71 -13.94 -34.19
CA ALA A 160 28.10 -13.59 -34.49
C ALA A 160 28.79 -14.55 -35.49
N SER A 161 28.32 -15.80 -35.59
CA SER A 161 28.89 -16.80 -36.53
C SER A 161 28.35 -16.72 -37.95
N ALA A 162 27.34 -15.89 -38.22
CA ALA A 162 26.78 -15.71 -39.57
C ALA A 162 27.47 -14.58 -40.36
N LEU A 163 28.12 -13.63 -39.68
CA LEU A 163 28.72 -12.45 -40.31
C LEU A 163 30.23 -12.59 -40.63
N GLU A 164 30.93 -13.60 -40.10
CA GLU A 164 32.32 -13.89 -40.49
C GLU A 164 32.45 -14.85 -41.68
N LEU A 165 31.37 -15.53 -42.10
CA LEU A 165 31.36 -16.42 -43.27
C LEU A 165 30.99 -15.74 -44.59
N GLU A 166 30.52 -14.48 -44.58
CA GLU A 166 30.35 -13.66 -45.80
C GLU A 166 31.56 -12.78 -46.11
N ARG A 167 32.60 -12.80 -45.27
CA ARG A 167 33.80 -11.96 -45.43
C ARG A 167 35.11 -12.74 -45.53
N ASN A 168 35.05 -13.97 -46.04
CA ASN A 168 36.21 -14.72 -46.53
C ASN A 168 35.83 -15.52 -47.78
#